data_AF-A0A967LW48-F1
#
_entry.id   AF-A0A967LW48-F1
#
_cell.length_a   1.000
_cell.length_b   1.000
_cell.length_c   1.000
_cell.angle_alpha   90.00
_cell.angle_beta   90.00
_cell.angle_gamma   90.00
#
_symmetry.space_group_name_H-M   'P 1'
#
loop_
_entity.id
_entity.type
_entity.pdbx_description
1 polymer ?
#
loop_
_entity_poly.entity_id
_entity_poly.type
_entity_poly.pdbx_seq_one_letter_code
_entity_poly.pdbx_strand_id
1 'polypeptide(L)'
;YAKFLSEKIWKLDPKAVTPAHKYDDGFEYVPTRTSVVWGHHFTSIAGAAPIVGPIVAAIWGWLPGLLWILFGTIFMGAVHDFGTLVTSLRHEGRGIA
;
A
#
# COMPACT_ATOMS: atom_id res chain seq x y z
N TYR A 1 -5.48 4.53 -12.11
CA TYR A 1 -4.05 4.56 -12.50
C TYR A 1 -3.22 3.42 -11.88
N ALA A 2 -3.77 2.60 -10.98
CA ALA A 2 -3.06 1.43 -10.42
C ALA A 2 -2.53 0.44 -11.48
N LYS A 3 -3.28 0.17 -12.56
CA LYS A 3 -2.80 -0.65 -13.70
C LYS A 3 -1.54 -0.08 -14.36
N PHE A 4 -1.45 1.25 -14.47
CA PHE A 4 -0.26 1.92 -14.98
C PHE A 4 0.93 1.71 -14.02
N LEU A 5 0.71 1.85 -12.71
CA LEU A 5 1.75 1.55 -11.73
C LEU A 5 2.22 0.09 -11.81
N SER A 6 1.29 -0.86 -11.90
CA SER A 6 1.64 -2.28 -11.96
C SER A 6 2.41 -2.64 -13.22
N GLU A 7 2.00 -2.16 -14.39
CA GLU A 7 2.58 -2.58 -15.67
C GLU A 7 3.80 -1.76 -16.08
N LYS A 8 3.76 -0.42 -15.89
CA LYS A 8 4.81 0.48 -16.41
C LYS A 8 5.89 0.80 -15.39
N ILE A 9 5.51 1.02 -14.14
CA ILE A 9 6.47 1.39 -13.08
C ILE A 9 7.09 0.13 -12.47
N TRP A 10 6.24 -0.73 -11.91
CA TRP A 10 6.70 -1.88 -11.14
C TRP A 10 6.87 -3.15 -11.97
N LYS A 11 6.25 -3.26 -13.15
CA LYS A 11 6.33 -4.43 -14.04
C LYS A 11 6.01 -5.74 -13.30
N LEU A 12 4.85 -5.78 -12.64
CA LEU A 12 4.39 -6.97 -11.92
C LEU A 12 4.12 -8.12 -12.89
N ASP A 13 4.60 -9.31 -12.54
CA ASP A 13 4.34 -10.54 -13.28
C ASP A 13 3.16 -11.29 -12.63
N PRO A 14 2.03 -11.50 -13.33
CA PRO A 14 0.90 -12.26 -12.82
C PRO A 14 1.22 -13.75 -12.58
N LYS A 15 2.33 -14.27 -13.11
CA LYS A 15 2.81 -15.64 -12.88
C LYS A 15 3.78 -15.76 -11.70
N ALA A 16 4.17 -14.64 -11.07
CA ALA A 16 5.07 -14.68 -9.94
C ALA A 16 4.41 -15.36 -8.73
N VAL A 17 5.13 -16.32 -8.13
CA VAL A 17 4.71 -16.99 -6.90
C VAL A 17 5.03 -16.06 -5.72
N THR A 18 4.03 -15.76 -4.89
CA THR A 18 4.24 -14.92 -3.70
C THR A 18 4.99 -15.69 -2.61
N PRO A 19 5.71 -15.00 -1.71
CA PRO A 19 6.42 -15.64 -0.60
C PRO A 19 5.52 -16.55 0.25
N ALA A 20 4.26 -16.13 0.47
CA ALA A 20 3.25 -16.93 1.18
C ALA A 20 3.04 -18.31 0.55
N HIS A 21 2.98 -18.40 -0.77
CA HIS A 21 2.82 -19.66 -1.50
C HIS A 21 4.14 -20.41 -1.74
N LYS A 22 5.29 -19.73 -1.69
CA LYS A 22 6.61 -20.34 -1.89
C LYS A 22 7.07 -21.11 -0.65
N TYR A 23 6.85 -20.56 0.54
CA TYR A 23 7.35 -21.12 1.79
C TYR A 23 6.29 -21.94 2.54
N ASP A 24 5.04 -21.47 2.59
CA ASP A 24 3.88 -22.17 3.20
C ASP A 24 4.22 -22.97 4.48
N ASP A 25 4.83 -22.28 5.45
CA ASP A 25 5.37 -22.92 6.66
C ASP A 25 4.35 -23.00 7.81
N GLY A 26 3.16 -22.44 7.63
CA GLY A 26 2.10 -22.43 8.63
C GLY A 26 2.31 -21.44 9.79
N PHE A 27 3.38 -20.64 9.76
CA PHE A 27 3.70 -19.67 10.81
C PHE A 27 3.99 -18.27 10.28
N GLU A 28 5.08 -18.08 9.53
CA GLU A 28 5.49 -16.79 8.94
C GLU A 28 4.88 -16.58 7.55
N TYR A 29 4.69 -17.66 6.80
CA TYR A 29 4.14 -17.65 5.45
C TYR A 29 2.91 -18.55 5.37
N VAL A 30 1.73 -17.93 5.36
CA VAL A 30 0.45 -18.65 5.29
C VAL A 30 -0.37 -18.12 4.11
N PRO A 31 -0.60 -18.94 3.05
CA PRO A 31 -1.53 -18.62 1.99
C PRO A 31 -2.91 -18.26 2.54
N THR A 32 -3.27 -17.00 2.41
CA THR A 32 -4.52 -16.46 2.96
C THR A 32 -5.44 -15.99 1.84
N ARG A 33 -6.75 -16.11 2.05
CA ARG A 33 -7.75 -15.62 1.08
C ARG A 33 -7.55 -14.13 0.82
N THR A 34 -7.61 -13.73 -0.46
CA THR A 34 -7.41 -12.35 -0.89
C THR A 34 -8.33 -11.35 -0.19
N SER A 35 -9.57 -11.74 0.14
CA SER A 35 -10.51 -10.86 0.86
C SER A 35 -10.04 -10.51 2.28
N VAL A 36 -9.38 -11.43 2.96
CA VAL A 36 -8.85 -11.23 4.32
C VAL A 36 -7.61 -10.34 4.26
N VAL A 37 -6.68 -10.67 3.36
CA VAL A 37 -5.45 -9.89 3.13
C VAL A 37 -5.78 -8.46 2.69
N TRP A 38 -6.77 -8.30 1.82
CA TRP A 38 -7.27 -6.99 1.41
C TRP A 38 -7.80 -6.19 2.59
N GLY A 39 -8.58 -6.82 3.48
CA GLY A 39 -9.08 -6.17 4.70
C GLY A 39 -7.96 -5.66 5.59
N HIS A 40 -6.93 -6.48 5.84
CA HIS A 40 -5.76 -6.06 6.62
C HIS A 40 -4.99 -4.91 5.95
N HIS A 41 -4.73 -4.97 4.65
CA HIS A 41 -4.05 -3.88 3.95
C HIS A 41 -4.89 -2.59 3.95
N PHE A 42 -6.19 -2.71 3.72
CA PHE A 42 -7.10 -1.57 3.72
C PHE A 42 -7.13 -0.87 5.07
N THR A 43 -7.27 -1.61 6.18
CA THR A 43 -7.29 -1.00 7.51
C THR A 43 -5.95 -0.38 7.90
N SER A 44 -4.82 -1.00 7.54
CA SER A 44 -3.49 -0.42 7.78
C SER A 44 -3.28 0.91 7.02
N ILE A 45 -3.72 0.99 5.76
CA ILE A 45 -3.59 2.19 4.93
C ILE A 45 -4.55 3.30 5.42
N ALA A 46 -5.82 2.94 5.64
CA ALA A 46 -6.85 3.88 6.04
C ALA A 46 -6.61 4.47 7.44
N GLY A 47 -5.85 3.80 8.31
CA GLY A 47 -5.51 4.32 9.63
C GLY A 47 -4.48 5.46 9.60
N ALA A 48 -3.39 5.30 8.84
CA ALA A 48 -2.24 6.22 8.91
C ALA A 48 -2.32 7.42 7.95
N ALA A 49 -2.78 7.19 6.71
CA ALA A 49 -2.76 8.19 5.64
C ALA A 49 -3.67 9.43 5.86
N PRO A 50 -4.88 9.34 6.45
CA PRO A 50 -5.78 10.48 6.55
C PRO A 50 -5.51 11.44 7.70
N ILE A 51 -4.51 11.17 8.56
CA ILE A 51 -4.29 11.94 9.79
C ILE A 51 -3.23 13.02 9.57
N VAL A 52 -1.98 12.64 9.26
CA VAL A 52 -0.83 13.56 9.35
C VAL A 52 -0.90 14.67 8.29
N GLY A 53 -1.13 14.30 7.03
CA GLY A 53 -1.09 15.23 5.91
C GLY A 53 -2.17 16.32 5.95
N PRO A 54 -3.45 15.97 6.12
CA PRO A 54 -4.53 16.94 6.25
C PRO A 54 -4.37 17.88 7.46
N ILE A 55 -3.87 17.38 8.60
CA ILE A 55 -3.61 18.21 9.78
C ILE A 55 -2.57 19.28 9.48
N VAL A 56 -1.45 18.92 8.84
CA VAL A 56 -0.40 19.87 8.45
C VAL A 56 -0.93 20.88 7.42
N ALA A 57 -1.71 20.42 6.44
CA ALA A 57 -2.29 21.28 5.42
C ALA A 57 -3.36 22.23 5.98
N ALA A 58 -4.11 21.80 7.01
CA ALA A 58 -5.14 22.62 7.67
C ALA A 58 -4.58 23.82 8.44
N ILE A 59 -3.28 23.82 8.79
CA ILE A 59 -2.58 25.00 9.36
C ILE A 59 -2.72 26.21 8.42
N TRP A 60 -2.82 25.96 7.11
CA TRP A 60 -2.96 26.97 6.06
C TRP A 60 -4.42 27.26 5.69
N GLY A 61 -5.37 26.73 6.47
CA GLY A 61 -6.81 26.89 6.27
C GLY A 61 -7.48 25.63 5.69
N TRP A 62 -8.81 25.71 5.56
CA TRP A 62 -9.64 24.57 5.17
C TRP A 62 -9.42 24.13 3.72
N LEU A 63 -9.13 25.06 2.81
CA LEU A 63 -8.97 24.76 1.39
C LEU A 63 -7.68 23.96 1.09
N PRO A 64 -6.49 24.34 1.59
CA PRO A 64 -5.30 23.50 1.48
C PRO A 64 -5.46 22.12 2.11
N GLY A 65 -6.13 22.03 3.28
CA GLY A 65 -6.48 20.76 3.92
C GLY A 65 -7.32 19.85 3.01
N LEU A 66 -8.37 20.40 2.40
CA LEU A 66 -9.24 19.66 1.48
C LEU A 66 -8.50 19.21 0.21
N LEU A 67 -7.69 20.10 -0.38
CA LEU A 67 -6.88 19.77 -1.54
C LEU A 67 -5.88 18.66 -1.21
N TRP A 68 -5.29 18.66 -0.02
CA TRP A 68 -4.40 17.60 0.42
C TRP A 68 -5.13 16.26 0.59
N ILE A 69 -6.32 16.26 1.20
CA ILE A 69 -7.12 15.03 1.33
C ILE A 69 -7.43 14.44 -0.05
N LEU A 70 -7.81 15.27 -1.03
CA LEU A 70 -8.19 14.79 -2.35
C LEU A 70 -6.97 14.37 -3.18
N PHE A 71 -6.01 15.28 -3.36
CA PHE A 71 -4.89 15.05 -4.26
C PHE A 71 -3.74 14.29 -3.60
N GLY A 72 -3.47 14.55 -2.31
CA GLY A 72 -2.43 13.86 -1.57
C GLY A 72 -2.72 12.37 -1.42
N THR A 73 -3.96 11.97 -1.14
CA THR A 73 -4.32 10.55 -1.07
C THR A 73 -4.21 9.86 -2.44
N ILE A 74 -4.66 10.52 -3.51
CA ILE A 74 -4.62 9.96 -4.87
C ILE A 74 -3.17 9.83 -5.37
N PHE A 75 -2.34 10.86 -5.24
CA PHE A 75 -1.03 10.89 -5.91
C PHE A 75 0.14 10.47 -5.03
N MET A 76 0.08 10.74 -3.73
CA MET A 76 1.16 10.38 -2.81
C MET A 76 0.81 9.10 -2.05
N GLY A 77 -0.33 9.08 -1.36
CA GLY A 77 -0.72 7.94 -0.52
C GLY A 77 -0.82 6.64 -1.31
N ALA A 78 -1.67 6.59 -2.33
CA ALA A 78 -1.90 5.35 -3.06
C ALA A 78 -0.68 4.90 -3.91
N VAL A 79 0.22 5.80 -4.32
CA VAL A 79 1.50 5.41 -4.94
C VAL A 79 2.46 4.84 -3.90
N HIS A 80 2.57 5.50 -2.74
CA HIS A 80 3.40 5.07 -1.62
C HIS A 80 2.97 3.69 -1.13
N ASP A 81 1.69 3.48 -0.84
CA ASP A 81 1.18 2.23 -0.29
C ASP A 81 1.26 1.08 -1.29
N PHE A 82 1.04 1.35 -2.58
CA PHE A 82 1.29 0.36 -3.63
C PHE A 82 2.77 -0.02 -3.71
N GLY A 83 3.66 0.98 -3.64
CA GLY A 83 5.11 0.77 -3.69
C GLY A 83 5.63 -0.01 -2.48
N THR A 84 5.16 0.29 -1.28
CA THR A 84 5.55 -0.42 -0.05
C THR A 84 5.12 -1.88 -0.08
N LEU A 85 3.88 -2.17 -0.54
CA LEU A 85 3.40 -3.53 -0.74
C LEU A 85 4.25 -4.32 -1.75
N VAL A 86 4.51 -3.73 -2.93
CA VAL A 86 5.32 -4.40 -3.97
C VAL A 86 6.75 -4.62 -3.51
N THR A 87 7.35 -3.64 -2.84
CA THR A 87 8.72 -3.74 -2.33
C THR A 87 8.82 -4.79 -1.23
N SER A 88 7.86 -4.83 -0.30
CA SER A 88 7.77 -5.86 0.74
C SER A 88 7.66 -7.25 0.13
N LEU A 89 6.77 -7.47 -0.85
CA LEU A 89 6.63 -8.75 -1.55
C LEU A 89 7.94 -9.22 -2.21
N ARG A 90 8.70 -8.29 -2.79
CA ARG A 90 10.00 -8.59 -3.42
C ARG A 90 11.10 -8.94 -2.41
N HIS A 91 11.00 -8.40 -1.18
CA HIS A 91 11.91 -8.71 -0.07
C HIS A 91 11.33 -9.80 0.84
N GLU A 92 10.49 -10.67 0.29
CA GLU A 92 9.93 -11.82 1.00
C GLU A 92 9.11 -11.45 2.24
N GLY A 93 8.44 -10.29 2.24
CA GLY A 93 7.64 -9.83 3.37
C GLY A 93 8.46 -9.35 4.58
N ARG A 94 9.80 -9.30 4.46
CA ARG A 94 10.67 -8.82 5.52
C ARG A 94 10.57 -7.29 5.62
N GLY A 95 10.47 -6.79 6.84
CA GLY A 95 10.54 -5.36 7.11
C GLY A 95 11.90 -4.79 6.68
N ILE A 96 11.88 -3.61 6.06
CA ILE A 96 13.07 -2.78 5.90
C ILE A 96 13.22 -2.05 7.24
N ALA A 97 14.11 -2.55 8.10
CA ALA A 97 14.50 -1.88 9.34
C ALA A 97 15.72 -1.00 9.08
#